data_AF-A0A934BGX8-F1
#
_entry.id   AF-A0A934BGX8-F1
#
_cell.length_a   1.000
_cell.length_b   1.000
_cell.length_c   1.000
_cell.angle_alpha   90.00
_cell.angle_beta   90.00
_cell.angle_gamma   90.00
#
_symmetry.space_group_name_H-M   'P 1'
#
loop_
_entity.id
_entity.type
_entity.pdbx_description
1 polymer ?
#
loop_
_entity_poly.entity_id
_entity_poly.type
_entity_poly.pdbx_seq_one_letter_code
_entity_poly.pdbx_strand_id
1 'polypeptide(L)'
;MYKQILIVFLLLLGGQTLSASLQCAYPQIPGNISEQAVPADIRISHGNSVHTAYKDVFWQFGDNAERLYQQYGVFALEFLKEYKIEGLALLEKHGREMANLHPLLDYRDIFHLYSNPDNNINNLNIFSPKTLSQFYKTFGDEGIKYITNSPENFFLINEDKDKGVELMNLANEKGDIVCPLARKHGIAFARLYDKDVLNIVIKFQEDGLLAVKEFGEKAKILFHLFIDDDIFYHVIKTYGHKQTIPIIYLFYDNEDFNSQVYDYLKKTKVYEWVSSWWYGTDASAPDTQNDASVRRENAR
;
A
#
# COMPACT_ATOMS: atom_id res chain seq x y z
N MET A 1 1.00 -30.26 -36.03
CA MET A 1 1.39 -31.43 -35.19
C MET A 1 1.71 -30.94 -33.79
N TYR A 2 0.96 -31.42 -32.80
CA TYR A 2 1.13 -31.47 -31.33
C TYR A 2 1.86 -30.30 -30.61
N LYS A 3 1.17 -29.41 -29.87
CA LYS A 3 0.69 -29.53 -28.47
C LYS A 3 1.73 -30.13 -27.50
N GLN A 4 2.26 -29.31 -26.59
CA GLN A 4 2.00 -29.45 -25.13
C GLN A 4 2.67 -28.34 -24.30
N ILE A 5 1.81 -27.55 -23.66
CA ILE A 5 2.06 -26.79 -22.43
C ILE A 5 2.13 -27.80 -21.28
N LEU A 6 3.07 -27.64 -20.35
CA LEU A 6 2.96 -28.24 -19.01
C LEU A 6 3.14 -27.16 -17.94
N ILE A 7 1.99 -26.72 -17.44
CA ILE A 7 1.82 -26.11 -16.13
C ILE A 7 1.83 -27.24 -15.10
N VAL A 8 2.61 -27.12 -14.04
CA VAL A 8 2.32 -27.81 -12.77
C VAL A 8 2.43 -26.79 -11.64
N PHE A 9 1.28 -26.52 -11.03
CA PHE A 9 1.10 -25.79 -9.79
C PHE A 9 0.51 -26.78 -8.78
N LEU A 10 0.80 -26.54 -7.49
CA LEU A 10 0.08 -27.02 -6.29
C LEU A 10 0.29 -28.51 -5.94
N LEU A 11 0.45 -28.94 -4.68
CA LEU A 11 0.15 -28.37 -3.36
C LEU A 11 0.72 -29.29 -2.25
N LEU A 12 0.67 -28.77 -1.02
CA LEU A 12 0.39 -29.46 0.26
C LEU A 12 1.55 -30.04 1.11
N LEU A 13 1.80 -29.30 2.19
CA LEU A 13 1.75 -29.68 3.62
C LEU A 13 2.44 -30.95 4.13
N GLY A 14 3.16 -30.74 5.23
CA GLY A 14 3.67 -31.74 6.17
C GLY A 14 5.13 -31.43 6.46
N GLY A 15 5.50 -30.65 7.46
CA GLY A 15 5.20 -30.92 8.86
C GLY A 15 6.42 -31.60 9.48
N GLN A 16 6.95 -30.93 10.51
CA GLN A 16 7.82 -31.43 11.59
C GLN A 16 9.32 -31.09 11.56
N THR A 17 9.63 -30.15 12.47
CA THR A 17 10.64 -30.22 13.52
C THR A 17 12.11 -30.33 13.12
N LEU A 18 12.80 -29.20 13.20
CA LEU A 18 14.14 -29.16 13.78
C LEU A 18 14.18 -28.07 14.84
N SER A 19 14.10 -28.52 16.08
CA SER A 19 14.41 -27.79 17.30
C SER A 19 15.91 -27.43 17.28
N ALA A 20 16.23 -26.16 17.09
CA ALA A 20 17.55 -25.63 17.41
C ALA A 20 17.39 -24.69 18.60
N SER A 21 17.48 -25.26 19.79
CA SER A 21 17.65 -24.53 21.04
C SER A 21 19.02 -23.83 21.01
N LEU A 22 19.03 -22.54 20.70
CA LEU A 22 20.16 -21.67 21.02
C LEU A 22 20.05 -21.28 22.49
N GLN A 23 20.60 -22.14 23.34
CA GLN A 23 20.97 -21.79 24.71
C GLN A 23 22.16 -20.83 24.63
N CYS A 24 21.91 -19.54 24.84
CA CYS A 24 22.99 -18.64 25.25
C CYS A 24 23.37 -18.98 26.69
N ALA A 25 24.51 -19.65 26.81
CA ALA A 25 25.17 -19.93 28.07
C ALA A 25 25.56 -18.62 28.77
N TYR A 26 24.95 -18.36 29.93
CA TYR A 26 25.50 -17.45 30.93
C TYR A 26 26.48 -18.25 31.82
N PRO A 27 27.68 -17.74 32.11
CA PRO A 27 28.61 -18.42 33.00
C PRO A 27 28.06 -18.42 34.44
N GLN A 28 27.90 -19.61 35.02
CA GLN A 28 27.70 -19.79 36.45
C GLN A 28 29.01 -19.53 37.18
N ILE A 29 29.02 -18.55 38.08
CA ILE A 29 29.99 -18.44 39.17
C ILE A 29 29.24 -18.82 40.47
N PRO A 30 29.76 -19.73 41.30
CA PRO A 30 29.08 -20.19 42.50
C PRO A 30 29.31 -19.18 43.63
N GLY A 31 28.23 -18.55 44.09
CA GLY A 31 28.25 -17.61 45.21
C GLY A 31 27.18 -17.97 46.22
N ASN A 32 27.56 -18.76 47.22
CA ASN A 32 26.78 -19.04 48.40
C ASN A 32 26.65 -17.73 49.21
N ILE A 33 25.49 -17.06 49.21
CA ILE A 33 25.23 -15.91 50.09
C ILE A 33 23.82 -16.03 50.67
N SER A 34 23.83 -16.25 51.99
CA SER A 34 22.81 -16.00 53.01
C SER A 34 21.68 -15.05 52.60
N GLU A 35 20.46 -15.38 53.04
CA GLU A 35 19.38 -14.42 53.25
C GLU A 35 19.95 -13.20 53.99
N GLN A 36 20.05 -12.08 53.27
CA GLN A 36 20.23 -10.76 53.85
C GLN A 36 19.00 -9.95 53.46
N ALA A 37 18.14 -9.75 54.46
CA ALA A 37 17.02 -8.84 54.37
C ALA A 37 17.51 -7.46 53.90
N VAL A 38 16.95 -6.99 52.79
CA VAL A 38 17.14 -5.60 52.36
C VAL A 38 16.59 -4.69 53.46
N PRO A 39 17.36 -3.72 53.98
CA PRO A 39 16.88 -2.84 55.05
C PRO A 39 15.69 -2.01 54.54
N ALA A 40 14.62 -1.98 55.32
CA ALA A 40 13.40 -1.22 55.04
C ALA A 40 13.64 0.30 54.86
N ASP A 41 14.79 0.81 55.30
CA ASP A 41 15.14 2.24 55.26
C ASP A 41 15.34 2.83 53.85
N ILE A 42 15.72 2.01 52.85
CA ILE A 42 15.95 2.53 51.49
C ILE A 42 14.60 2.78 50.76
N ARG A 43 13.55 2.02 51.09
CA ARG A 43 12.20 2.22 50.52
C ARG A 43 11.51 3.47 51.06
N ILE A 44 11.74 3.80 52.33
CA ILE A 44 11.09 4.95 53.00
C ILE A 44 11.70 6.28 52.52
N SER A 45 13.01 6.32 52.27
CA SER A 45 13.70 7.51 51.76
C SER A 45 13.30 7.86 50.32
N HIS A 46 13.17 6.86 49.43
CA HIS A 46 12.82 7.07 48.02
C HIS A 46 11.31 7.36 47.83
N GLY A 47 10.43 6.76 48.65
CA GLY A 47 8.99 7.07 48.62
C GLY A 47 8.69 8.51 49.03
N ASN A 48 9.39 9.02 50.05
CA ASN A 48 9.20 10.38 50.55
C ASN A 48 9.71 11.46 49.57
N SER A 49 10.76 11.19 48.79
CA SER A 49 11.26 12.16 47.81
C SER A 49 10.33 12.34 46.61
N VAL A 50 9.74 11.24 46.10
CA VAL A 50 8.79 11.29 44.97
C VAL A 50 7.47 11.93 45.39
N HIS A 51 6.92 11.58 46.55
CA HIS A 51 5.72 12.24 47.06
C HIS A 51 5.92 13.74 47.26
N THR A 52 7.12 14.17 47.68
CA THR A 52 7.44 15.59 47.82
C THR A 52 7.57 16.27 46.46
N ALA A 53 8.25 15.64 45.49
CA ALA A 53 8.48 16.19 44.16
C ALA A 53 7.19 16.31 43.31
N TYR A 54 6.23 15.39 43.50
CA TYR A 54 4.96 15.35 42.77
C TYR A 54 3.76 15.61 43.69
N LYS A 55 3.95 16.37 44.77
CA LYS A 55 2.91 16.65 45.77
C LYS A 55 1.61 17.16 45.13
N ASP A 56 1.72 18.07 44.15
CA ASP A 56 0.55 18.65 43.49
C ASP A 56 -0.22 17.61 42.66
N VAL A 57 0.49 16.65 42.04
CA VAL A 57 -0.12 15.56 41.26
C VAL A 57 -0.85 14.60 42.19
N PHE A 58 -0.22 14.19 43.30
CA PHE A 58 -0.87 13.35 44.30
C PHE A 58 -2.05 14.07 44.97
N TRP A 59 -1.94 15.38 45.23
CA TRP A 59 -3.05 16.16 45.76
C TRP A 59 -4.23 16.23 44.78
N GLN A 60 -3.96 16.39 43.49
CA GLN A 60 -5.00 16.52 42.47
C GLN A 60 -5.68 15.18 42.13
N PHE A 61 -4.93 14.08 42.05
CA PHE A 61 -5.41 12.80 41.54
C PHE A 61 -5.53 11.69 42.60
N GLY A 62 -5.01 11.92 43.82
CA GLY A 62 -5.14 11.01 44.96
C GLY A 62 -4.69 9.59 44.64
N ASP A 63 -5.54 8.64 45.02
CA ASP A 63 -5.34 7.20 44.84
C ASP A 63 -5.04 6.80 43.37
N ASN A 64 -5.56 7.56 42.39
CA ASN A 64 -5.26 7.28 40.99
C ASN A 64 -3.79 7.54 40.67
N ALA A 65 -3.21 8.65 41.14
CA ALA A 65 -1.79 8.93 40.96
C ALA A 65 -0.92 7.88 41.67
N GLU A 66 -1.32 7.45 42.86
CA GLU A 66 -0.59 6.41 43.61
C GLU A 66 -0.61 5.07 42.88
N ARG A 67 -1.79 4.62 42.44
CA ARG A 67 -1.91 3.37 41.67
C ARG A 67 -1.13 3.42 40.36
N LEU A 68 -1.26 4.51 39.59
CA LEU A 68 -0.57 4.65 38.31
C LEU A 68 0.95 4.75 38.50
N TYR A 69 1.44 5.42 39.55
CA TYR A 69 2.86 5.43 39.90
C TYR A 69 3.37 4.04 40.28
N GLN A 70 2.61 3.26 41.05
CA GLN A 70 3.01 1.88 41.37
C GLN A 70 3.08 0.99 40.12
N GLN A 71 2.22 1.24 39.12
CA GLN A 71 2.16 0.44 37.89
C GLN A 71 3.19 0.85 36.84
N TYR A 72 3.40 2.16 36.66
CA TYR A 72 4.15 2.71 35.53
C TYR A 72 5.32 3.62 35.95
N GLY A 73 5.53 3.80 37.25
CA GLY A 73 6.62 4.62 37.80
C GLY A 73 6.42 6.12 37.57
N VAL A 74 7.54 6.85 37.63
CA VAL A 74 7.58 8.32 37.51
C VAL A 74 6.96 8.82 36.20
N PHE A 75 7.01 8.02 35.13
CA PHE A 75 6.36 8.30 33.86
C PHE A 75 4.90 8.75 34.03
N ALA A 76 4.11 7.99 34.80
CA ALA A 76 2.71 8.33 35.00
C ALA A 76 2.52 9.66 35.74
N LEU A 77 3.39 9.98 36.69
CA LEU A 77 3.29 11.22 37.45
C LEU A 77 3.64 12.44 36.60
N GLU A 78 4.69 12.37 35.79
CA GLU A 78 5.04 13.44 34.84
C GLU A 78 3.94 13.61 33.77
N PHE A 79 3.42 12.50 33.25
CA PHE A 79 2.35 12.55 32.25
C PHE A 79 1.05 13.15 32.82
N LEU A 80 0.67 12.79 34.06
CA LEU A 80 -0.46 13.40 34.76
C LEU A 80 -0.23 14.88 35.06
N LYS A 81 0.99 15.28 35.39
CA LYS A 81 1.35 16.69 35.64
C LYS A 81 1.17 17.53 34.38
N GLU A 82 1.58 17.02 33.23
CA GLU A 82 1.57 17.73 31.95
C GLU A 82 0.16 17.74 31.32
N TYR A 83 -0.50 16.58 31.22
CA TYR A 83 -1.76 16.39 30.49
C TYR A 83 -3.01 16.28 31.38
N LYS A 84 -2.84 16.33 32.70
CA LYS A 84 -3.92 16.41 33.70
C LYS A 84 -5.00 15.33 33.48
N ILE A 85 -6.27 15.76 33.37
CA ILE A 85 -7.43 14.86 33.28
C ILE A 85 -7.40 14.03 31.99
N GLU A 86 -6.95 14.60 30.88
CA GLU A 86 -6.78 13.88 29.61
C GLU A 86 -5.69 12.82 29.75
N GLY A 87 -4.58 13.20 30.41
CA GLY A 87 -3.51 12.27 30.74
C GLY A 87 -3.97 11.10 31.60
N LEU A 88 -4.82 11.36 32.60
CA LEU A 88 -5.44 10.31 33.41
C LEU A 88 -6.25 9.36 32.55
N ALA A 89 -7.18 9.87 31.74
CA ALA A 89 -8.03 9.04 30.89
C ALA A 89 -7.22 8.13 29.93
N LEU A 90 -6.12 8.65 29.38
CA LEU A 90 -5.24 7.87 28.51
C LEU A 90 -4.46 6.80 29.28
N LEU A 91 -3.89 7.14 30.44
CA LEU A 91 -3.15 6.19 31.28
C LEU A 91 -4.04 5.05 31.78
N GLU A 92 -5.30 5.34 32.12
CA GLU A 92 -6.27 4.32 32.52
C GLU A 92 -6.54 3.30 31.42
N LYS A 93 -6.54 3.76 30.16
CA LYS A 93 -6.90 2.93 29.01
C LYS A 93 -5.70 2.24 28.35
N HIS A 94 -4.54 2.91 28.36
CA HIS A 94 -3.38 2.58 27.52
C HIS A 94 -2.04 2.72 28.26
N GLY A 95 -2.05 2.79 29.60
CA GLY A 95 -0.87 3.14 30.39
C GLY A 95 0.32 2.21 30.18
N ARG A 96 0.09 0.91 29.95
CA ARG A 96 1.17 -0.05 29.68
C ARG A 96 1.87 0.27 28.36
N GLU A 97 1.11 0.47 27.29
CA GLU A 97 1.62 0.71 25.96
C GLU A 97 2.33 2.07 25.88
N MET A 98 1.77 3.09 26.51
CA MET A 98 2.38 4.41 26.65
C MET A 98 3.70 4.33 27.46
N ALA A 99 3.72 3.62 28.58
CA ALA A 99 4.93 3.44 29.39
C ALA A 99 6.04 2.69 28.63
N ASN A 100 5.67 1.75 27.74
CA ASN A 100 6.62 1.05 26.89
C ASN A 100 7.22 1.95 25.79
N LEU A 101 6.51 3.00 25.38
CA LEU A 101 6.97 3.98 24.39
C LEU A 101 7.79 5.11 25.00
N HIS A 102 7.58 5.44 26.28
CA HIS A 102 8.27 6.53 26.97
C HIS A 102 9.81 6.52 26.89
N PRO A 103 10.52 5.38 26.93
CA PRO A 103 11.96 5.37 26.73
C PRO A 103 12.38 5.74 25.30
N LEU A 104 11.44 5.78 24.36
CA LEU A 104 11.66 5.86 22.92
C LEU A 104 11.06 7.12 22.29
N LEU A 105 9.98 7.65 22.84
CA LEU A 105 9.27 8.85 22.40
C LEU A 105 9.10 9.82 23.56
N ASP A 106 9.02 11.11 23.26
CA ASP A 106 8.71 12.11 24.28
C ASP A 106 7.22 12.05 24.68
N TYR A 107 6.89 12.73 25.78
CA TYR A 107 5.52 12.74 26.30
C TYR A 107 4.52 13.32 25.32
N ARG A 108 4.92 14.31 24.51
CA ARG A 108 4.07 14.98 23.54
C ARG A 108 3.67 14.04 22.40
N ASP A 109 4.64 13.32 21.86
CA ASP A 109 4.41 12.34 20.80
C ASP A 109 3.54 11.18 21.29
N ILE A 110 3.79 10.69 22.51
CA ILE A 110 2.95 9.66 23.14
C ILE A 110 1.54 10.21 23.36
N PHE A 111 1.40 11.45 23.81
CA PHE A 111 0.09 12.05 23.97
C PHE A 111 -0.65 12.11 22.63
N HIS A 112 -0.05 12.67 21.57
CA HIS A 112 -0.65 12.77 20.24
C HIS A 112 -1.07 11.41 19.67
N LEU A 113 -0.22 10.39 19.82
CA LEU A 113 -0.52 9.03 19.38
C LEU A 113 -1.80 8.46 19.99
N TYR A 114 -2.01 8.68 21.29
CA TYR A 114 -3.10 8.05 22.05
C TYR A 114 -4.32 8.95 22.24
N SER A 115 -4.17 10.27 22.10
CA SER A 115 -5.26 11.24 22.19
C SER A 115 -6.04 11.36 20.88
N ASN A 116 -5.44 10.98 19.74
CA ASN A 116 -6.09 11.08 18.44
C ASN A 116 -7.19 10.01 18.29
N PRO A 117 -8.47 10.40 18.16
CA PRO A 117 -9.57 9.44 18.04
C PRO A 117 -9.56 8.64 16.73
N ASP A 118 -8.91 9.16 15.68
CA ASP A 118 -8.77 8.48 14.40
C ASP A 118 -7.71 7.37 14.45
N ASN A 119 -6.86 7.36 15.49
CA ASN A 119 -5.89 6.31 15.70
C ASN A 119 -6.55 5.07 16.31
N ASN A 120 -6.63 4.00 15.53
CA ASN A 120 -6.94 2.68 16.03
C ASN A 120 -5.73 2.09 16.78
N ILE A 121 -5.66 2.39 18.08
CA ILE A 121 -4.57 2.00 18.98
C ILE A 121 -4.34 0.48 18.98
N ASN A 122 -5.39 -0.34 18.83
CA ASN A 122 -5.23 -1.80 18.78
C ASN A 122 -4.36 -2.24 17.60
N ASN A 123 -4.49 -1.58 16.45
CA ASN A 123 -3.67 -1.86 15.28
C ASN A 123 -2.24 -1.32 15.45
N LEU A 124 -2.07 -0.18 16.11
CA LEU A 124 -0.73 0.34 16.44
C LEU A 124 0.02 -0.59 17.40
N ASN A 125 -0.69 -1.27 18.30
CA ASN A 125 -0.14 -2.21 19.27
C ASN A 125 0.32 -3.55 18.65
N ILE A 126 0.05 -3.79 17.35
CA ILE A 126 0.62 -4.93 16.61
C ILE A 126 2.13 -4.76 16.45
N PHE A 127 2.60 -3.52 16.35
CA PHE A 127 4.00 -3.20 16.20
C PHE A 127 4.72 -3.23 17.55
N SER A 128 5.99 -3.67 17.55
CA SER A 128 6.82 -3.50 18.74
C SER A 128 7.00 -2.01 19.07
N PRO A 129 7.15 -1.61 20.35
CA PRO A 129 7.37 -0.20 20.71
C PRO A 129 8.54 0.45 19.97
N LYS A 130 9.61 -0.32 19.71
CA LYS A 130 10.77 0.12 18.94
C LYS A 130 10.41 0.39 17.47
N THR A 131 9.63 -0.51 16.86
CA THR A 131 9.18 -0.35 15.47
C THR A 131 8.26 0.87 15.33
N LEU A 132 7.26 0.98 16.21
CA LEU A 132 6.31 2.09 16.18
C LEU A 132 7.00 3.44 16.41
N SER A 133 7.89 3.53 17.40
CA SER A 133 8.62 4.76 17.69
C SER A 133 9.56 5.18 16.56
N GLN A 134 10.27 4.24 15.92
CA GLN A 134 11.11 4.55 14.77
C GLN A 134 10.29 5.06 13.58
N PHE A 135 9.15 4.43 13.32
CA PHE A 135 8.25 4.84 12.26
C PHE A 135 7.67 6.23 12.51
N TYR A 136 7.16 6.46 13.73
CA TYR A 136 6.64 7.76 14.15
C TYR A 136 7.70 8.86 14.04
N LYS A 137 8.94 8.63 14.50
CA LYS A 137 10.03 9.61 14.34
C LYS A 137 10.36 9.94 12.89
N THR A 138 10.09 9.01 11.97
CA THR A 138 10.42 9.18 10.55
C THR A 138 9.31 9.89 9.79
N PHE A 139 8.05 9.54 10.06
CA PHE A 139 6.89 9.95 9.26
C PHE A 139 5.83 10.74 10.04
N GLY A 140 5.97 10.84 11.37
CA GLY A 140 5.04 11.56 12.25
C GLY A 140 3.61 11.04 12.19
N ASP A 141 2.68 11.90 12.57
CA ASP A 141 1.24 11.63 12.53
C ASP A 141 0.75 11.26 11.13
N GLU A 142 1.34 11.86 10.09
CA GLU A 142 0.96 11.56 8.70
C GLU A 142 1.24 10.10 8.35
N GLY A 143 2.36 9.55 8.80
CA GLY A 143 2.64 8.12 8.65
C GLY A 143 1.65 7.26 9.44
N ILE A 144 1.35 7.66 10.69
CA ILE A 144 0.46 6.90 11.58
C ILE A 144 -0.93 6.76 10.98
N LYS A 145 -1.47 7.84 10.41
CA LYS A 145 -2.75 7.86 9.71
C LYS A 145 -2.90 6.70 8.71
N TYR A 146 -1.84 6.38 7.95
CA TYR A 146 -1.90 5.32 6.94
C TYR A 146 -1.72 3.90 7.48
N ILE A 147 -1.16 3.71 8.66
CA ILE A 147 -0.97 2.38 9.26
C ILE A 147 -2.02 2.05 10.32
N THR A 148 -2.73 3.05 10.84
CA THR A 148 -3.66 2.86 11.95
C THR A 148 -4.87 2.00 11.55
N ASN A 149 -5.41 2.18 10.34
CA ASN A 149 -6.52 1.37 9.83
C ASN A 149 -6.08 0.27 8.84
N SER A 150 -4.82 0.29 8.43
CA SER A 150 -4.25 -0.66 7.47
C SER A 150 -2.79 -0.92 7.82
N PRO A 151 -2.52 -1.71 8.87
CA PRO A 151 -1.17 -1.90 9.41
C PRO A 151 -0.20 -2.46 8.36
N GLU A 152 -0.69 -3.15 7.34
CA GLU A 152 0.15 -3.64 6.25
C GLU A 152 0.74 -2.53 5.37
N ASN A 153 0.20 -1.31 5.40
CA ASN A 153 0.82 -0.15 4.74
C ASN A 153 2.17 0.21 5.34
N PHE A 154 2.46 -0.24 6.56
CA PHE A 154 3.77 -0.08 7.19
C PHE A 154 4.90 -0.56 6.27
N PHE A 155 4.74 -1.72 5.63
CA PHE A 155 5.78 -2.30 4.77
C PHE A 155 6.01 -1.49 3.49
N LEU A 156 4.96 -0.85 2.96
CA LEU A 156 5.07 -0.03 1.75
C LEU A 156 5.73 1.31 2.07
N ILE A 157 5.34 1.94 3.17
CA ILE A 157 5.84 3.25 3.56
C ILE A 157 7.28 3.15 4.09
N ASN A 158 7.59 2.09 4.84
CA ASN A 158 8.88 1.93 5.51
C ASN A 158 9.93 1.18 4.66
N GLU A 159 9.66 0.88 3.38
CA GLU A 159 10.63 0.25 2.47
C GLU A 159 11.82 1.19 2.22
N ASP A 160 11.51 2.43 1.87
CA ASP A 160 12.45 3.49 1.58
C ASP A 160 11.81 4.82 1.98
N LYS A 161 12.56 5.68 2.65
CA LYS A 161 12.01 6.92 3.22
C LYS A 161 11.43 7.83 2.15
N ASP A 162 12.13 8.02 1.03
CA ASP A 162 11.73 8.95 -0.02
C ASP A 162 10.51 8.41 -0.76
N LYS A 163 10.49 7.11 -1.07
CA LYS A 163 9.30 6.45 -1.62
C LYS A 163 8.10 6.49 -0.67
N GLY A 164 8.33 6.33 0.63
CA GLY A 164 7.28 6.41 1.65
C GLY A 164 6.64 7.79 1.70
N VAL A 165 7.47 8.85 1.71
CA VAL A 165 6.99 10.24 1.63
C VAL A 165 6.22 10.49 0.34
N GLU A 166 6.73 9.99 -0.78
CA GLU A 166 6.04 10.10 -2.06
C GLU A 166 4.68 9.42 -2.04
N LEU A 167 4.58 8.20 -1.51
CA LEU A 167 3.34 7.45 -1.42
C LEU A 167 2.29 8.21 -0.58
N MET A 168 2.71 8.79 0.54
CA MET A 168 1.82 9.58 1.40
C MET A 168 1.34 10.85 0.69
N ASN A 169 2.22 11.57 -0.01
CA ASN A 169 1.82 12.75 -0.79
C ASN A 169 0.79 12.38 -1.86
N LEU A 170 1.02 11.28 -2.57
CA LEU A 170 0.10 10.80 -3.59
C LEU A 170 -1.26 10.38 -3.00
N ALA A 171 -1.25 9.70 -1.85
CA ALA A 171 -2.48 9.32 -1.15
C ALA A 171 -3.24 10.54 -0.60
N ASN A 172 -2.54 11.61 -0.20
CA ASN A 172 -3.18 12.87 0.18
C ASN A 172 -3.81 13.61 -1.01
N GLU A 173 -3.19 13.53 -2.19
CA GLU A 173 -3.73 14.14 -3.40
C GLU A 173 -4.92 13.35 -3.96
N LYS A 174 -4.81 12.01 -4.00
CA LYS A 174 -5.71 11.13 -4.76
C LYS A 174 -6.60 10.23 -3.90
N GLY A 175 -6.45 10.30 -2.58
CA GLY A 175 -7.18 9.50 -1.61
C GLY A 175 -6.54 8.14 -1.31
N ASP A 176 -7.11 7.47 -0.32
CA ASP A 176 -6.55 6.23 0.27
C ASP A 176 -6.48 5.04 -0.68
N ILE A 177 -7.14 5.10 -1.83
CA ILE A 177 -7.06 4.09 -2.90
C ILE A 177 -5.64 3.91 -3.45
N VAL A 178 -4.78 4.91 -3.27
CA VAL A 178 -3.38 4.88 -3.69
C VAL A 178 -2.61 3.75 -3.01
N CYS A 179 -2.80 3.52 -1.71
CA CYS A 179 -2.09 2.48 -0.96
C CYS A 179 -2.35 1.05 -1.49
N PRO A 180 -3.60 0.58 -1.66
CA PRO A 180 -3.87 -0.73 -2.24
C PRO A 180 -3.44 -0.83 -3.71
N LEU A 181 -3.51 0.26 -4.49
CA LEU A 181 -3.00 0.28 -5.86
C LEU A 181 -1.47 0.11 -5.90
N ALA A 182 -0.75 0.87 -5.07
CA ALA A 182 0.70 0.76 -4.98
C ALA A 182 1.13 -0.64 -4.52
N ARG A 183 0.41 -1.24 -3.57
CA ARG A 183 0.65 -2.61 -3.11
C ARG A 183 0.54 -3.64 -4.23
N LYS A 184 -0.47 -3.50 -5.10
CA LYS A 184 -0.79 -4.50 -6.14
C LYS A 184 -0.04 -4.26 -7.45
N HIS A 185 0.24 -3.00 -7.78
CA HIS A 185 0.73 -2.60 -9.10
C HIS A 185 1.98 -1.72 -9.08
N GLY A 186 2.43 -1.29 -7.89
CA GLY A 186 3.59 -0.41 -7.69
C GLY A 186 3.23 1.08 -7.69
N ILE A 187 4.08 1.90 -7.06
CA ILE A 187 3.86 3.35 -6.91
C ILE A 187 3.80 4.07 -8.27
N ALA A 188 4.60 3.64 -9.25
CA ALA A 188 4.61 4.22 -10.59
C ALA A 188 3.22 4.10 -11.27
N PHE A 189 2.52 2.99 -11.05
CA PHE A 189 1.16 2.82 -11.54
C PHE A 189 0.17 3.68 -10.75
N ALA A 190 0.30 3.73 -9.42
CA ALA A 190 -0.57 4.55 -8.58
C ALA A 190 -0.49 6.05 -8.97
N ARG A 191 0.68 6.54 -9.42
CA ARG A 191 0.83 7.91 -9.94
C ARG A 191 -0.07 8.20 -11.12
N LEU A 192 -0.30 7.22 -11.99
CA LEU A 192 -1.12 7.38 -13.19
C LEU A 192 -2.61 7.41 -12.86
N TYR A 193 -3.02 6.89 -11.69
CA TYR A 193 -4.41 6.81 -11.29
C TYR A 193 -5.03 8.21 -11.22
N ASP A 194 -6.09 8.42 -11.99
CA ASP A 194 -6.90 9.62 -12.03
C ASP A 194 -8.28 9.25 -12.57
N LYS A 195 -9.13 10.25 -12.80
CA LYS A 195 -10.48 10.04 -13.35
C LYS A 195 -10.43 9.37 -14.72
N ASP A 196 -9.41 9.64 -15.54
CA ASP A 196 -9.28 9.06 -16.87
C ASP A 196 -8.94 7.57 -16.75
N VAL A 197 -7.96 7.21 -15.92
CA VAL A 197 -7.65 5.79 -15.65
C VAL A 197 -8.86 5.06 -15.07
N LEU A 198 -9.65 5.69 -14.21
CA LEU A 198 -10.89 5.07 -13.73
C LEU A 198 -11.89 4.81 -14.88
N ASN A 199 -12.10 5.77 -15.77
CA ASN A 199 -12.97 5.59 -16.93
C ASN A 199 -12.46 4.48 -17.87
N ILE A 200 -11.14 4.42 -18.06
CA ILE A 200 -10.47 3.35 -18.84
C ILE A 200 -10.76 1.99 -18.22
N VAL A 201 -10.59 1.85 -16.90
CA VAL A 201 -10.84 0.58 -16.20
C VAL A 201 -12.32 0.22 -16.22
N ILE A 202 -13.23 1.18 -16.10
CA ILE A 202 -14.68 0.91 -16.19
C ILE A 202 -15.05 0.35 -17.56
N LYS A 203 -14.54 0.95 -18.65
CA LYS A 203 -14.91 0.53 -20.00
C LYS A 203 -14.14 -0.70 -20.48
N PHE A 204 -12.82 -0.73 -20.28
CA PHE A 204 -11.94 -1.78 -20.83
C PHE A 204 -11.57 -2.87 -19.81
N GLN A 205 -11.95 -2.70 -18.55
CA GLN A 205 -11.73 -3.66 -17.45
C GLN A 205 -10.24 -3.97 -17.27
N GLU A 206 -9.90 -5.26 -17.16
CA GLU A 206 -8.54 -5.73 -16.96
C GLU A 206 -7.59 -5.32 -18.10
N ASP A 207 -8.05 -5.30 -19.35
CA ASP A 207 -7.21 -4.90 -20.48
C ASP A 207 -6.78 -3.45 -20.39
N GLY A 208 -7.70 -2.55 -19.99
CA GLY A 208 -7.38 -1.15 -19.76
C GLY A 208 -6.39 -0.96 -18.61
N LEU A 209 -6.60 -1.69 -17.52
CA LEU A 209 -5.70 -1.66 -16.36
C LEU A 209 -4.28 -2.11 -16.72
N LEU A 210 -4.16 -3.25 -17.42
CA LEU A 210 -2.87 -3.81 -17.83
C LEU A 210 -2.16 -2.93 -18.87
N ALA A 211 -2.91 -2.36 -19.80
CA ALA A 211 -2.39 -1.42 -20.77
C ALA A 211 -1.79 -0.17 -20.11
N VAL A 212 -2.49 0.45 -19.17
CA VAL A 212 -1.96 1.61 -18.41
C VAL A 212 -0.76 1.19 -17.56
N LYS A 213 -0.77 -0.02 -16.99
CA LYS A 213 0.37 -0.54 -16.24
C LYS A 213 1.62 -0.73 -17.08
N GLU A 214 1.47 -1.25 -18.30
CA GLU A 214 2.61 -1.59 -19.17
C GLU A 214 3.10 -0.40 -19.99
N PHE A 215 2.20 0.45 -20.48
CA PHE A 215 2.51 1.54 -21.42
C PHE A 215 2.31 2.95 -20.84
N GLY A 216 1.81 3.06 -19.61
CA GLY A 216 1.70 4.33 -18.90
C GLY A 216 0.87 5.38 -19.61
N GLU A 217 1.42 6.59 -19.71
CA GLU A 217 0.79 7.74 -20.38
C GLU A 217 0.46 7.46 -21.86
N LYS A 218 1.23 6.60 -22.54
CA LYS A 218 0.93 6.23 -23.94
C LYS A 218 -0.44 5.56 -24.06
N ALA A 219 -0.72 4.63 -23.15
CA ALA A 219 -2.04 3.99 -23.08
C ALA A 219 -3.11 5.00 -22.70
N LYS A 220 -2.86 5.87 -21.70
CA LYS A 220 -3.83 6.90 -21.29
C LYS A 220 -4.24 7.80 -22.45
N ILE A 221 -3.28 8.30 -23.23
CA ILE A 221 -3.55 9.13 -24.41
C ILE A 221 -4.45 8.39 -25.40
N LEU A 222 -4.10 7.16 -25.78
CA LEU A 222 -4.89 6.40 -26.75
C LEU A 222 -6.29 6.10 -26.24
N PHE A 223 -6.41 5.63 -24.99
CA PHE A 223 -7.74 5.38 -24.44
C PHE A 223 -8.55 6.65 -24.32
N HIS A 224 -7.96 7.79 -23.93
CA HIS A 224 -8.68 9.05 -23.87
C HIS A 224 -9.22 9.46 -25.26
N LEU A 225 -8.41 9.30 -26.31
CA LEU A 225 -8.81 9.61 -27.69
C LEU A 225 -9.94 8.72 -28.22
N PHE A 226 -9.89 7.44 -27.87
CA PHE A 226 -10.80 6.42 -28.41
C PHE A 226 -11.77 5.86 -27.37
N ILE A 227 -11.98 6.56 -26.24
CA ILE A 227 -12.76 6.01 -25.13
C ILE A 227 -14.19 5.73 -25.56
N ASP A 228 -14.78 6.55 -26.42
CA ASP A 228 -16.16 6.39 -26.89
C ASP A 228 -16.27 5.54 -28.16
N ASP A 229 -15.14 5.02 -28.68
CA ASP A 229 -15.12 4.21 -29.89
C ASP A 229 -15.31 2.72 -29.57
N ASP A 230 -16.49 2.18 -29.89
CA ASP A 230 -16.81 0.77 -29.72
C ASP A 230 -15.90 -0.14 -30.57
N ILE A 231 -15.37 0.35 -31.68
CA ILE A 231 -14.44 -0.40 -32.52
C ILE A 231 -13.11 -0.56 -31.79
N PHE A 232 -12.59 0.51 -31.22
CA PHE A 232 -11.36 0.43 -30.43
C PHE A 232 -11.52 -0.51 -29.23
N TYR A 233 -12.69 -0.49 -28.58
CA TYR A 233 -13.04 -1.49 -27.57
C TYR A 233 -12.93 -2.93 -28.09
N HIS A 234 -13.53 -3.22 -29.25
CA HIS A 234 -13.44 -4.55 -29.85
C HIS A 234 -12.02 -4.93 -30.27
N VAL A 235 -11.24 -4.01 -30.84
CA VAL A 235 -9.84 -4.27 -31.21
C VAL A 235 -9.01 -4.63 -29.98
N ILE A 236 -9.12 -3.88 -28.89
CA ILE A 236 -8.42 -4.18 -27.63
C ILE A 236 -8.84 -5.56 -27.09
N LYS A 237 -10.13 -5.90 -27.14
CA LYS A 237 -10.64 -7.20 -26.68
C LYS A 237 -10.22 -8.38 -27.57
N THR A 238 -10.07 -8.17 -28.87
CA THR A 238 -9.70 -9.24 -29.81
C THR A 238 -8.19 -9.49 -29.84
N TYR A 239 -7.39 -8.43 -29.89
CA TYR A 239 -5.93 -8.54 -30.12
C TYR A 239 -5.10 -8.31 -28.85
N GLY A 240 -5.72 -7.80 -27.78
CA GLY A 240 -5.07 -7.51 -26.52
C GLY A 240 -4.25 -6.21 -26.55
N HIS A 241 -4.05 -5.65 -25.35
CA HIS A 241 -3.32 -4.39 -25.17
C HIS A 241 -1.86 -4.43 -25.65
N LYS A 242 -1.17 -5.57 -25.48
CA LYS A 242 0.25 -5.71 -25.82
C LYS A 242 0.54 -5.52 -27.30
N GLN A 243 -0.38 -5.93 -28.17
CA GLN A 243 -0.24 -5.76 -29.61
C GLN A 243 -0.82 -4.41 -30.04
N THR A 244 -2.02 -4.08 -29.55
CA THR A 244 -2.79 -2.94 -30.01
C THR A 244 -2.15 -1.59 -29.65
N ILE A 245 -1.71 -1.42 -28.40
CA ILE A 245 -1.23 -0.12 -27.90
C ILE A 245 0.04 0.35 -28.64
N PRO A 246 1.11 -0.46 -28.78
CA PRO A 246 2.32 -0.02 -29.49
C PRO A 246 2.05 0.35 -30.94
N ILE A 247 1.23 -0.44 -31.63
CA ILE A 247 0.93 -0.22 -33.06
C ILE A 247 0.20 1.11 -33.23
N ILE A 248 -0.91 1.31 -32.53
CA ILE A 248 -1.71 2.53 -32.68
C ILE A 248 -0.90 3.76 -32.21
N TYR A 249 -0.08 3.62 -31.16
CA TYR A 249 0.74 4.71 -30.68
C TYR A 249 1.80 5.14 -31.71
N LEU A 250 2.40 4.20 -32.45
CA LEU A 250 3.35 4.54 -33.52
C LEU A 250 2.75 5.44 -34.60
N PHE A 251 1.45 5.29 -34.89
CA PHE A 251 0.76 6.16 -35.86
C PHE A 251 0.36 7.51 -35.26
N TYR A 252 0.07 7.55 -33.96
CA TYR A 252 -0.23 8.78 -33.24
C TYR A 252 1.00 9.69 -33.07
N ASP A 253 2.16 9.11 -32.74
CA ASP A 253 3.41 9.82 -32.43
C ASP A 253 4.15 10.38 -33.66
N ASN A 254 3.60 10.17 -34.86
CA ASN A 254 4.23 10.56 -36.12
C ASN A 254 3.66 11.91 -36.62
N GLU A 255 4.47 12.97 -36.55
CA GLU A 255 4.05 14.36 -36.81
C GLU A 255 3.49 14.59 -38.22
N ASP A 256 4.02 13.90 -39.25
CA ASP A 256 3.52 13.99 -40.63
C ASP A 256 2.15 13.28 -40.82
N PHE A 257 1.79 12.40 -39.89
CA PHE A 257 0.59 11.55 -39.95
C PHE A 257 -0.62 12.15 -39.21
N ASN A 258 -0.40 13.13 -38.34
CA ASN A 258 -1.36 13.58 -37.33
C ASN A 258 -2.59 14.33 -37.90
N SER A 259 -2.49 14.97 -39.08
CA SER A 259 -3.60 15.74 -39.66
C SER A 259 -4.52 14.90 -40.57
N GLN A 260 -3.95 13.99 -41.36
CA GLN A 260 -4.72 13.20 -42.32
C GLN A 260 -5.37 11.98 -41.66
N VAL A 261 -4.70 11.36 -40.69
CA VAL A 261 -5.20 10.15 -40.04
C VAL A 261 -6.19 10.44 -38.93
N TYR A 262 -6.13 11.59 -38.25
CA TYR A 262 -7.17 11.95 -37.27
C TYR A 262 -8.54 12.12 -37.93
N ASP A 263 -8.58 12.81 -39.08
CA ASP A 263 -9.79 12.93 -39.90
C ASP A 263 -10.18 11.60 -40.58
N TYR A 264 -9.20 10.77 -40.93
CA TYR A 264 -9.44 9.47 -41.55
C TYR A 264 -9.89 8.39 -40.57
N LEU A 265 -9.35 8.30 -39.35
CA LEU A 265 -9.80 7.37 -38.29
C LEU A 265 -11.18 7.75 -37.75
N LYS A 266 -11.51 9.05 -37.75
CA LYS A 266 -12.85 9.54 -37.41
C LYS A 266 -13.89 9.21 -38.48
N LYS A 267 -13.48 9.15 -39.77
CA LYS A 267 -14.36 8.85 -40.91
C LYS A 267 -14.42 7.37 -41.27
N THR A 268 -13.33 6.64 -41.05
CA THR A 268 -13.14 5.25 -41.44
C THR A 268 -13.05 4.45 -40.16
N LYS A 269 -14.05 3.58 -39.96
CA LYS A 269 -14.11 2.67 -38.82
C LYS A 269 -12.75 2.00 -38.67
N VAL A 270 -12.07 2.22 -37.54
CA VAL A 270 -10.67 1.80 -37.24
C VAL A 270 -10.38 0.35 -37.64
N TYR A 271 -11.41 -0.51 -37.67
CA TYR A 271 -11.38 -1.89 -38.14
C TYR A 271 -11.03 -2.08 -39.62
N GLU A 272 -11.57 -1.29 -40.57
CA GLU A 272 -11.27 -1.46 -42.01
C GLU A 272 -9.79 -1.22 -42.29
N TRP A 273 -9.20 -0.25 -41.58
CA TRP A 273 -7.80 0.08 -41.73
C TRP A 273 -6.88 -0.95 -41.06
N VAL A 274 -7.13 -1.31 -39.79
CA VAL A 274 -6.34 -2.36 -39.10
C VAL A 274 -6.49 -3.71 -39.81
N SER A 275 -7.68 -4.07 -40.28
CA SER A 275 -7.88 -5.30 -41.06
C SER A 275 -7.19 -5.24 -42.42
N SER A 276 -7.23 -4.12 -43.15
CA SER A 276 -6.51 -3.98 -44.44
C SER A 276 -4.99 -4.13 -44.29
N TRP A 277 -4.45 -3.68 -43.16
CA TRP A 277 -3.02 -3.77 -42.86
C TRP A 277 -2.62 -5.16 -42.33
N TRP A 278 -3.47 -5.81 -41.51
CA TRP A 278 -3.21 -7.13 -40.93
C TRP A 278 -3.41 -8.28 -41.92
N TYR A 279 -4.35 -8.13 -42.85
CA TYR A 279 -4.67 -9.16 -43.85
C TYR A 279 -3.97 -8.97 -45.19
N GLY A 280 -3.21 -7.88 -45.35
CA GLY A 280 -2.61 -7.51 -46.63
C GLY A 280 -3.68 -7.11 -47.64
N THR A 281 -3.46 -6.01 -48.35
CA THR A 281 -4.23 -5.69 -49.54
C THR A 281 -3.93 -6.75 -50.62
N ASP A 282 -4.73 -7.82 -50.65
CA ASP A 282 -4.91 -8.67 -51.81
C ASP A 282 -6.28 -9.36 -51.72
N ALA A 283 -7.31 -8.59 -52.01
CA ALA A 283 -8.55 -9.12 -52.55
C ALA A 283 -9.11 -8.12 -53.56
N SER A 284 -8.45 -8.03 -54.71
CA SER A 284 -9.13 -7.63 -55.93
C SER A 284 -10.26 -8.63 -56.17
N ALA A 285 -11.49 -8.26 -55.79
CA ALA A 285 -12.67 -8.94 -56.28
C ALA A 285 -12.96 -8.39 -57.69
N PRO A 286 -12.88 -9.23 -58.74
CA PRO A 286 -13.08 -8.79 -60.11
C PRO A 286 -14.55 -8.46 -60.37
N ASP A 287 -14.75 -7.46 -61.25
CA ASP A 287 -16.04 -7.03 -61.78
C ASP A 287 -16.93 -8.22 -62.14
N THR A 288 -18.13 -8.27 -61.55
CA THR A 288 -19.19 -9.15 -62.04
C THR A 288 -20.04 -8.34 -63.00
N GLN A 289 -19.61 -8.31 -64.26
CA GLN A 289 -20.49 -8.03 -65.39
C GLN A 289 -20.63 -9.32 -66.20
N ASN A 290 -21.89 -9.73 -66.38
CA ASN A 290 -22.36 -10.86 -67.19
C ASN A 290 -21.46 -11.23 -68.37
N ASP A 291 -21.17 -12.51 -68.59
CA ASP A 291 -21.88 -13.25 -69.64
C ASP A 291 -21.62 -14.76 -69.64
N ALA A 292 -22.54 -15.43 -70.32
CA ALA A 292 -22.80 -16.85 -70.45
C ALA A 292 -21.62 -17.78 -70.86
N SER A 293 -21.81 -19.03 -70.43
CA SER A 293 -21.57 -20.29 -71.18
C SER A 293 -20.25 -21.03 -71.01
N VAL A 294 -20.39 -22.37 -71.14
CA VAL A 294 -19.38 -23.46 -71.17
C VAL A 294 -19.05 -24.04 -69.77
N ARG A 295 -19.74 -25.06 -69.25
CA ARG A 295 -20.00 -26.46 -69.71
C ARG A 295 -18.76 -27.37 -69.64
N ARG A 296 -18.85 -28.37 -68.72
CA ARG A 296 -18.05 -29.62 -68.61
C ARG A 296 -16.57 -29.41 -68.21
N GLU A 297 -15.90 -30.26 -67.45
CA GLU A 297 -16.01 -31.71 -67.29
C GLU A 297 -15.27 -32.19 -66.01
N ASN A 298 -15.48 -33.46 -65.67
CA ASN A 298 -15.13 -34.14 -64.43
C ASN A 298 -13.64 -34.39 -64.14
N ALA A 299 -13.37 -34.60 -62.84
CA ALA A 299 -12.51 -35.64 -62.24
C ALA A 299 -11.00 -35.69 -62.53
N ARG A 300 -10.20 -35.51 -61.47
CA ARG A 300 -9.52 -36.61 -60.74
C ARG A 300 -8.98 -36.10 -59.41
#